data_AF-X5Q171-F1
#
_entry.id   AF-X5Q171-F1
#
_cell.length_a   1.000
_cell.length_b   1.000
_cell.length_c   1.000
_cell.angle_alpha   90.00
_cell.angle_beta   90.00
_cell.angle_gamma   90.00
#
_symmetry.space_group_name_H-M   'P 1'
#
loop_
_entity.id
_entity.type
_entity.pdbx_description
1 polymer ?
#
loop_
_entity_poly.entity_id
_entity_poly.type
_entity_poly.pdbx_seq_one_letter_code
_entity_poly.pdbx_strand_id
1 'polypeptide(L)' 'MPGAINIPADELEQRLAALPREKVVVAYCRGVQCVLSADALAILRARGWASRRFEGGLPDWAAAGLGVEGVNYESG' A
#
# COMPACT_ATOMS: atom_id res chain seq x y z
N MET A 1 0.28 5.67 -7.35
CA MET A 1 0.20 4.56 -8.32
C MET A 1 -1.21 4.53 -8.88
N PRO A 2 -1.41 4.44 -10.21
CA PRO A 2 -2.71 4.38 -10.84
C PRO A 2 -3.54 3.24 -10.30
N GLY A 3 -4.80 3.53 -9.95
CA GLY A 3 -5.69 2.53 -9.35
C GLY A 3 -5.33 2.09 -7.93
N ALA A 4 -4.36 2.73 -7.27
CA ALA A 4 -4.11 2.50 -5.85
C ALA A 4 -5.26 3.07 -5.00
N ILE A 5 -5.74 2.28 -4.06
CA ILE A 5 -6.79 2.70 -3.14
C ILE A 5 -6.15 3.25 -1.88
N ASN A 6 -6.45 4.50 -1.54
CA ASN A 6 -6.07 5.07 -0.25
C ASN A 6 -6.97 4.50 0.84
N ILE A 7 -6.37 3.71 1.73
CA ILE A 7 -7.01 3.14 2.92
C ILE A 7 -6.09 3.43 4.11
N PRO A 8 -6.48 4.36 5.00
CA PRO A 8 -5.81 4.56 6.29
C PRO A 8 -5.76 3.26 7.10
N ALA A 9 -4.69 3.06 7.89
CA ALA A 9 -4.48 1.81 8.62
C ALA A 9 -5.56 1.54 9.69
N ASP A 10 -6.08 2.60 10.31
CA ASP A 10 -7.18 2.59 11.28
C ASP A 10 -8.54 2.27 10.64
N GLU A 11 -8.73 2.59 9.36
CA GLU A 11 -9.93 2.23 8.59
C GLU A 11 -9.84 0.86 7.93
N LEU A 12 -8.63 0.29 7.84
CA LEU A 12 -8.36 -0.92 7.06
C LEU A 12 -9.24 -2.09 7.48
N GLU A 13 -9.38 -2.33 8.79
CA GLU A 13 -10.20 -3.43 9.29
C GLU A 13 -11.66 -3.37 8.82
N GLN A 14 -12.23 -2.17 8.78
CA GLN A 14 -13.61 -1.95 8.37
C GLN A 14 -13.77 -2.07 6.84
N ARG A 15 -12.69 -1.81 6.10
CA ARG A 15 -12.68 -1.80 4.63
C ARG A 15 -12.11 -3.08 4.02
N LEU A 16 -11.75 -4.09 4.82
CA LEU A 16 -11.26 -5.38 4.34
C LEU A 16 -12.22 -6.04 3.32
N ALA A 17 -13.54 -5.87 3.49
CA ALA A 17 -14.53 -6.41 2.58
C ALA A 17 -14.47 -5.82 1.16
N ALA A 18 -13.88 -4.63 1.00
CA ALA A 18 -13.66 -4.01 -0.30
C ALA A 18 -12.40 -4.53 -1.01
N LEU A 19 -11.58 -5.36 -0.34
CA LEU A 19 -10.36 -5.90 -0.90
C LEU A 19 -10.60 -7.26 -1.56
N PRO A 20 -10.03 -7.50 -2.76
CA PRO A 20 -10.14 -8.80 -3.42
C PRO A 20 -9.44 -9.87 -2.58
N ARG A 21 -10.10 -11.03 -2.37
CA ARG A 21 -9.56 -12.13 -1.57
C ARG A 21 -8.60 -13.02 -2.35
N GLU A 22 -8.77 -13.10 -3.67
CA GLU A 22 -7.98 -13.97 -4.55
C GLU A 22 -6.69 -13.31 -5.05
N LYS A 23 -6.41 -12.06 -4.65
CA LYS A 23 -5.27 -11.27 -5.13
C LYS A 23 -4.33 -10.92 -3.98
N VAL A 24 -3.04 -10.78 -4.30
CA VAL A 24 -2.05 -10.29 -3.34
C VAL A 24 -2.22 -8.78 -3.15
N VAL A 25 -2.48 -8.37 -1.92
CA VAL A 25 -2.58 -6.95 -1.55
C VAL A 25 -1.17 -6.39 -1.32
N VAL A 26 -0.82 -5.35 -2.07
CA VAL A 26 0.47 -4.68 -1.92
C VAL A 26 0.27 -3.39 -1.13
N ALA A 27 0.86 -3.31 0.06
CA ALA A 27 0.83 -2.11 0.89
C ALA A 27 2.10 -1.27 0.64
N TYR A 28 1.91 0.03 0.40
CA TYR A 28 2.99 1.00 0.26
C TYR A 28 2.66 2.32 0.99
N CYS A 29 3.69 3.06 1.38
CA CYS A 29 3.60 4.34 2.08
C CYS A 29 4.74 5.23 1.52
N ARG A 30 5.38 6.07 2.33
CA ARG A 30 6.52 6.92 1.93
C ARG A 30 7.84 6.15 1.74
N GLY A 31 7.92 4.88 2.15
CA GLY A 31 9.11 4.04 1.98
C GLY A 31 9.19 2.87 2.96
N VAL A 32 10.28 2.12 2.92
CA VAL A 32 10.53 0.90 3.73
C VAL A 32 10.59 1.13 5.25
N GLN A 33 10.66 2.37 5.72
CA GLN A 33 10.65 2.66 7.16
C GLN A 33 9.27 3.03 7.70
N CYS A 34 8.23 3.08 6.86
CA CYS A 34 6.91 3.51 7.30
C CYS A 34 6.18 2.41 8.10
N VAL A 35 6.03 2.62 9.41
CA VAL A 35 5.34 1.72 10.35
C VAL A 35 3.90 1.41 9.90
N LEU A 36 3.18 2.39 9.35
CA LEU A 36 1.79 2.22 8.89
C LEU A 36 1.63 1.12 7.83
N SER A 37 2.60 0.97 6.94
CA SER A 37 2.58 -0.12 5.95
C SER A 37 2.85 -1.50 6.58
N ALA A 38 3.59 -1.55 7.69
CA ALA A 38 3.78 -2.80 8.43
C ALA A 38 2.50 -3.17 9.21
N ASP A 39 1.85 -2.19 9.84
CA ASP A 39 0.57 -2.38 10.54
C ASP A 39 -0.52 -2.88 9.60
N ALA A 40 -0.62 -2.28 8.41
CA ALA A 40 -1.55 -2.73 7.38
C ALA A 40 -1.32 -4.19 6.97
N LEU A 41 -0.06 -4.61 6.81
CA LEU A 41 0.28 -6.00 6.49
C LEU A 41 -0.07 -6.95 7.64
N ALA A 42 0.14 -6.54 8.89
CA ALA A 42 -0.22 -7.33 10.06
C ALA A 42 -1.74 -7.57 10.11
N ILE A 43 -2.54 -6.53 9.92
CA ILE A 43 -4.01 -6.61 9.86
C ILE A 43 -4.46 -7.55 8.72
N LEU A 44 -3.92 -7.37 7.51
CA LEU A 44 -4.27 -8.19 6.34
C LEU A 44 -3.96 -9.67 6.57
N ARG A 45 -2.77 -9.98 7.11
CA ARG A 45 -2.34 -11.36 7.36
C ARG A 45 -3.15 -12.01 8.47
N ALA A 46 -3.42 -11.29 9.56
CA ALA A 46 -4.25 -11.77 10.66
C ALA A 46 -5.67 -12.16 10.20
N ARG A 47 -6.15 -11.57 9.10
CA ARG A 47 -7.46 -11.83 8.53
C ARG A 47 -7.43 -12.74 7.29
N GLY A 48 -6.26 -13.27 6.93
CA GLY A 48 -6.10 -14.28 5.88
C GLY A 48 -5.85 -13.75 4.47
N TRP A 49 -5.59 -12.46 4.29
CA TRP A 49 -5.20 -11.90 3.00
C TRP A 49 -3.72 -12.17 2.72
N ALA A 50 -3.43 -12.63 1.50
CA ALA A 50 -2.07 -12.64 0.98
C ALA A 50 -1.60 -11.20 0.80
N SER A 51 -0.56 -10.78 1.52
CA SER A 51 -0.10 -9.39 1.49
C SER A 51 1.41 -9.26 1.48
N ARG A 52 1.89 -8.30 0.69
CA ARG A 52 3.33 -8.02 0.52
C ARG A 52 3.58 -6.52 0.62
N ARG A 53 4.78 -6.18 1.08
CA ARG A 53 5.27 -4.81 1.00
C ARG A 53 5.87 -4.58 -0.36
N PHE A 54 5.68 -3.38 -0.91
CA PHE A 54 6.52 -2.96 -2.02
C PHE A 54 7.87 -2.49 -1.47
N GLU A 55 8.90 -3.33 -1.57
CA GLU A 55 10.22 -3.07 -0.97
C GLU A 55 10.94 -1.88 -1.62
N GLY A 56 10.65 -1.57 -2.89
CA GLY A 56 11.20 -0.37 -3.54
C GLY A 56 10.51 0.95 -3.16
N GLY A 57 9.37 0.88 -2.47
CA GLY A 57 8.56 2.07 -2.14
C GLY A 57 8.08 2.87 -3.36
N LEU A 58 7.42 4.00 -3.13
CA LEU A 58 7.02 4.90 -4.22
C LEU A 58 8.20 5.42 -5.09
N PRO A 59 9.41 5.66 -4.55
CA PRO A 59 10.56 6.09 -5.35
C PRO A 59 10.93 5.12 -6.48
N ASP A 60 11.06 3.83 -6.19
CA ASP A 60 11.45 2.84 -7.22
C ASP A 60 10.33 2.63 -8.25
N TRP A 61 9.07 2.75 -7.82
CA TRP A 61 7.92 2.74 -8.73
C TRP A 61 7.97 3.92 -9.72
N ALA A 62 8.24 5.12 -9.23
CA ALA A 62 8.42 6.30 -10.06
C ALA A 62 9.67 6.19 -10.96
N ALA A 63 10.77 5.67 -10.43
CA ALA A 63 12.01 5.45 -11.18
C ALA A 63 11.87 4.40 -12.29
N ALA A 64 10.96 3.43 -12.14
CA ALA A 64 10.59 2.48 -13.18
C ALA A 64 9.72 3.08 -14.31
N GLY A 65 9.41 4.38 -14.26
CA GLY A 65 8.58 5.07 -15.26
C GLY A 65 7.11 4.65 -15.22
N LEU A 66 6.68 3.97 -14.15
CA LEU A 66 5.30 3.57 -13.96
C LEU A 66 4.48 4.77 -13.50
N GLY A 67 3.29 4.96 -14.07
CA GLY A 67 2.44 6.10 -13.76
C GLY A 67 2.22 6.28 -12.26
N VAL A 68 1.96 7.51 -11.82
CA VAL A 68 1.53 7.85 -10.47
C VAL A 68 0.33 8.78 -10.59
N GLU A 69 -0.76 8.47 -9.90
CA GLU A 69 -1.92 9.36 -9.76
C GLU A 69 -1.90 10.00 -8.36
N GLY A 70 -2.24 11.29 -8.26
CA GLY A 70 -2.27 12.08 -7.01
C GLY A 70 -1.20 13.18 -6.91
N VAL A 71 -1.47 14.22 -6.10
CA VAL A 71 -0.69 15.47 -6.05
C VAL A 71 0.78 15.29 -5.65
N ASN A 72 1.66 15.81 -6.52
CA ASN A 72 3.06 16.22 -6.33
C ASN A 72 3.86 15.46 -5.27
N TYR A 73 4.55 14.41 -5.73
CA TYR A 73 5.76 13.90 -5.09
C TYR A 73 6.93 14.87 -5.36
N GLU A 74 6.79 16.15 -5.00
CA GLU A 74 7.91 17.08 -4.99
C GLU A 74 8.39 17.26 -3.55
N SER A 75 9.58 16.71 -3.32
CA SER A 75 10.62 17.13 -2.39
C SER A 75 10.22 18.17 -1.34
N GLY A 76 10.02 17.69 -0.11
CA GLY A 76 10.07 18.48 1.12
C GLY A 76 10.66 17.63 2.23
#